data_AF-A0A6B3ILA4-F1
#
_entry.id   AF-A0A6B3ILA4-F1
#
_cell.length_a   1.000
_cell.length_b   1.000
_cell.length_c   1.000
_cell.angle_alpha   90.00
_cell.angle_beta   90.00
_cell.angle_gamma   90.00
#
_symmetry.space_group_name_H-M   'P 1'
#
loop_
_entity.id
_entity.type
_entity.pdbx_description
1 polymer ?
#
loop_
_entity_poly.entity_id
_entity_poly.type
_entity_poly.pdbx_seq_one_letter_code
_entity_poly.pdbx_strand_id
1 'polypeptide(L)'
;MSQIVVKRPPRALPSEVPVEQVQLQPPPELPRGQQEGMLMQLLPMLGMGGSVVFFFMTPNPIMRIMGVIMIASTVAMAIAMMVRFRRGTQGQLADMRRDYLKYLTQTRRTVVKTARKQRDAQFYLHPSPEQLWALVADGSRVWERRVADPDFAQVRIGLGSQELATPLVAPETAPVEELEPLTAGAMQQFLTTHSTLDGLPMAVSLRAFYHLTISGHAESARSSARAMVGALASLHSPEDLVIGV
;
A
#
# COMPACT_ATOMS: atom_id res chain seq x y z
N MET A 1 21.95 -47.15 23.46
CA MET A 1 21.37 -46.05 22.66
C MET A 1 20.78 -46.66 21.40
N SER A 2 19.47 -46.52 21.18
CA SER A 2 18.85 -46.88 19.91
C SER A 2 19.00 -45.72 18.93
N GLN A 3 19.21 -46.03 17.65
CA GLN A 3 19.29 -45.05 16.57
C GLN A 3 18.14 -45.30 15.60
N ILE A 4 17.58 -44.22 15.05
CA ILE A 4 16.62 -44.28 13.97
C ILE A 4 17.26 -43.71 12.70
N VAL A 5 17.06 -44.40 11.57
CA VAL A 5 17.52 -43.90 10.27
C VAL A 5 16.48 -42.94 9.72
N VAL A 6 16.84 -41.67 9.60
CA VAL A 6 15.98 -40.64 8.99
C VAL A 6 16.34 -40.51 7.51
N LYS A 7 15.41 -40.87 6.63
CA LYS A 7 15.52 -40.56 5.20
C LYS A 7 15.10 -39.13 4.97
N ARG A 8 15.91 -38.35 4.26
CA ARG A 8 15.63 -36.93 4.00
C ARG A 8 14.87 -36.79 2.66
N PRO A 9 13.55 -36.56 2.66
CA PRO A 9 12.78 -36.42 1.43
C PRO A 9 13.17 -35.13 0.66
N PRO A 10 12.72 -34.99 -0.60
CA PRO A 10 12.74 -33.70 -1.28
C PRO A 10 12.08 -32.63 -0.42
N ARG A 11 12.72 -31.47 -0.33
CA ARG A 11 12.28 -30.37 0.52
C ARG A 11 10.96 -29.79 0.01
N ALA A 12 9.98 -29.66 0.91
CA ALA A 12 8.79 -28.88 0.64
C ALA A 12 9.10 -27.39 0.85
N LEU A 13 8.74 -26.56 -0.13
CA LEU A 13 8.89 -25.11 -0.05
C LEU A 13 7.55 -24.45 0.28
N PRO A 14 7.55 -23.33 1.01
CA PRO A 14 6.32 -22.57 1.21
C PRO A 14 5.81 -22.02 -0.12
N SER A 15 4.54 -21.60 -0.13
CA SER A 15 3.98 -20.93 -1.31
C SER A 15 4.79 -19.69 -1.69
N GLU A 16 5.00 -19.49 -2.98
CA GLU A 16 5.72 -18.34 -3.48
C GLU A 16 4.99 -17.03 -3.13
N VAL A 17 5.80 -16.08 -2.66
CA VAL A 17 5.37 -14.73 -2.31
C VAL A 17 5.68 -13.85 -3.52
N PRO A 18 4.70 -13.11 -4.07
CA PRO A 18 4.98 -12.15 -5.13
C PRO A 18 6.01 -11.12 -4.68
N VAL A 19 6.94 -10.75 -5.57
CA VAL A 19 7.99 -9.76 -5.31
C VAL A 19 7.92 -8.53 -6.22
N GLU A 20 6.99 -8.53 -7.18
CA GLU A 20 6.80 -7.43 -8.11
C GLU A 20 6.34 -6.17 -7.39
N GLN A 21 6.96 -5.04 -7.72
CA GLN A 21 6.63 -3.74 -7.13
C GLN A 21 5.20 -3.33 -7.51
N VAL A 22 4.48 -2.78 -6.55
CA VAL A 22 3.13 -2.25 -6.76
C VAL A 22 3.23 -0.73 -6.88
N GLN A 23 3.14 -0.23 -8.11
CA GLN A 23 3.07 1.21 -8.35
C GLN A 23 1.66 1.74 -8.03
N LEU A 24 1.58 2.71 -7.13
CA LEU A 24 0.31 3.35 -6.80
C LEU A 24 -0.06 4.40 -7.84
N GLN A 25 -1.36 4.60 -8.06
CA GLN A 25 -1.86 5.68 -8.92
C GLN A 25 -1.77 7.03 -8.20
N PRO A 26 -1.41 8.11 -8.91
CA PRO A 26 -1.35 9.44 -8.34
C PRO A 26 -2.75 9.87 -7.85
N PRO A 27 -2.82 10.63 -6.74
CA PRO A 27 -4.08 11.21 -6.30
C PRO A 27 -4.57 12.23 -7.34
N PRO A 28 -5.90 12.46 -7.43
CA PRO A 28 -6.46 13.41 -8.36
C PRO A 28 -5.96 14.84 -8.10
N GLU A 29 -5.71 15.58 -9.19
CA GLU A 29 -5.40 17.01 -9.15
C GLU A 29 -6.65 17.84 -8.87
N LEU A 30 -6.46 19.00 -8.23
CA LEU A 30 -7.53 19.97 -8.09
C LEU A 30 -7.93 20.51 -9.47
N PRO A 31 -9.24 20.60 -9.78
CA PRO A 31 -9.69 21.18 -11.04
C PRO A 31 -9.24 22.64 -11.08
N ARG A 32 -8.20 22.92 -11.87
CA ARG A 32 -7.73 24.27 -12.15
C ARG A 32 -8.93 25.06 -12.65
N GLY A 33 -9.26 26.14 -11.95
CA GLY A 33 -10.47 26.90 -12.22
C GLY A 33 -10.58 27.17 -13.72
N GLN A 34 -11.69 26.75 -14.33
CA GLN A 34 -12.05 27.06 -15.72
C GLN A 34 -12.24 28.57 -15.88
N GLN A 35 -11.16 29.35 -15.77
CA GLN A 35 -11.16 30.76 -16.13
C GLN A 35 -11.38 30.92 -17.64
N GLU A 36 -10.94 29.95 -18.44
CA GLU A 36 -11.21 29.89 -19.89
C GLU A 36 -12.72 29.76 -20.18
N GLY A 37 -13.46 29.00 -19.37
CA GLY A 37 -14.91 28.87 -19.50
C GLY A 37 -15.66 30.15 -19.13
N MET A 38 -15.11 30.97 -18.22
CA MET A 38 -15.75 32.20 -17.74
C MET A 38 -15.74 33.31 -18.79
N LEU A 39 -14.67 33.43 -19.59
CA LEU A 39 -14.61 34.38 -20.71
C LEU A 39 -15.58 33.97 -21.84
N MET A 40 -15.63 32.67 -22.15
CA MET A 40 -16.54 32.10 -23.15
C MET A 40 -18.02 32.18 -22.71
N GLN A 41 -18.30 32.10 -21.41
CA GLN A 41 -19.63 32.28 -20.81
C GLN A 41 -20.06 33.75 -20.67
N LEU A 42 -19.12 34.69 -20.62
CA LEU A 42 -19.42 36.13 -20.58
C LEU A 42 -19.78 36.69 -21.96
N LEU A 43 -19.33 36.05 -23.05
CA LEU A 43 -19.60 36.48 -24.42
C LEU A 43 -21.11 36.65 -24.73
N PRO A 44 -21.99 35.68 -24.39
CA PRO A 44 -23.44 35.82 -24.61
C PRO A 44 -24.08 36.90 -23.72
N MET A 45 -23.56 37.10 -22.50
CA MET A 45 -24.07 38.15 -21.61
C MET A 45 -23.72 39.56 -22.10
N LEU A 46 -22.52 39.75 -22.66
CA LEU A 46 -22.13 41.01 -23.30
C LEU A 46 -22.98 41.31 -24.55
N GLY A 47 -23.27 40.29 -25.36
CA GLY A 47 -24.16 40.43 -26.52
C GLY A 47 -25.61 40.78 -26.15
N MET A 48 -26.13 40.23 -25.04
CA MET A 48 -27.47 40.56 -24.52
C MET A 48 -27.52 41.92 -23.80
N GLY A 49 -26.44 42.35 -23.14
CA GLY A 49 -26.39 43.67 -22.48
C GLY A 49 -26.50 44.83 -23.48
N GLY A 50 -25.91 44.69 -24.67
CA GLY A 50 -25.98 45.71 -25.73
C GLY A 50 -27.38 45.89 -26.32
N SER A 51 -28.18 44.82 -26.42
CA SER A 51 -29.52 44.88 -27.00
C SER A 51 -30.58 45.46 -26.05
N VAL A 52 -30.42 45.33 -24.72
CA VAL A 52 -31.33 45.93 -23.73
C VAL A 52 -31.37 47.46 -23.84
N VAL A 53 -30.21 48.10 -24.01
CA VAL A 53 -30.12 49.58 -24.16
C VAL A 53 -30.92 50.06 -25.38
N PHE A 54 -30.87 49.31 -26.48
CA PHE A 54 -31.58 49.63 -27.72
C PHE A 54 -33.11 49.55 -27.55
N PHE A 55 -33.61 48.56 -26.80
CA PHE A 55 -35.05 48.39 -26.57
C PHE A 55 -35.67 49.48 -25.69
N PHE A 56 -34.90 50.08 -24.77
CA PHE A 56 -35.38 51.15 -23.89
C PHE A 56 -35.33 52.55 -24.53
N MET A 57 -34.44 52.75 -25.51
CA MET A 57 -34.26 54.03 -26.21
C MET A 57 -35.31 54.26 -27.31
N THR A 58 -36.03 53.21 -27.73
CA THR A 58 -37.09 53.28 -28.74
C THR A 58 -38.44 53.70 -28.10
N PRO A 59 -39.22 54.64 -28.69
CA PRO A 59 -40.47 55.15 -28.09
C PRO A 59 -41.65 54.15 -28.07
N ASN A 60 -41.47 52.91 -28.53
CA ASN A 60 -42.55 51.98 -28.80
C ASN A 60 -42.89 51.14 -27.55
N PRO A 61 -44.11 51.20 -26.98
CA PRO A 61 -44.45 50.55 -25.71
C PRO A 61 -44.31 49.02 -25.73
N ILE A 62 -44.50 48.38 -26.89
CA ILE A 62 -44.32 46.92 -27.07
C ILE A 62 -42.83 46.53 -26.90
N MET A 63 -41.90 47.35 -27.37
CA MET A 63 -40.45 47.10 -27.28
C MET A 63 -39.94 47.19 -25.84
N ARG A 64 -40.53 48.05 -25.00
CA ARG A 64 -40.19 48.14 -23.57
C ARG A 64 -40.59 46.88 -22.79
N ILE A 65 -41.75 46.30 -23.10
CA ILE A 65 -42.21 45.05 -22.45
C ILE A 65 -41.28 43.89 -22.80
N MET A 66 -40.85 43.79 -24.06
CA MET A 66 -39.86 42.80 -24.49
C MET A 66 -38.52 42.97 -23.77
N GLY A 67 -38.06 44.22 -23.59
CA GLY A 67 -36.85 44.52 -22.81
C GLY A 67 -36.92 44.02 -21.36
N VAL A 68 -38.06 44.20 -20.68
CA VAL A 68 -38.25 43.72 -19.29
C VAL A 68 -38.24 42.19 -19.21
N ILE A 69 -38.89 41.50 -20.16
CA ILE A 69 -38.87 40.03 -20.23
C ILE A 69 -37.45 39.51 -20.46
N MET A 70 -36.68 40.17 -21.33
CA MET A 70 -35.30 39.78 -21.64
C MET A 70 -34.38 39.92 -20.41
N ILE A 71 -34.56 40.97 -19.61
CA ILE A 71 -33.84 41.14 -18.34
C ILE A 71 -34.23 40.03 -17.34
N ALA A 72 -35.52 39.71 -17.22
CA ALA A 72 -35.97 38.62 -16.35
C ALA A 72 -35.38 37.26 -16.77
N SER A 73 -35.34 36.97 -18.07
CA SER A 73 -34.77 35.73 -18.61
C SER A 73 -33.26 35.65 -18.42
N THR A 74 -32.52 36.75 -18.58
CA THR A 74 -31.06 36.76 -18.36
C THR A 74 -30.72 36.57 -16.88
N VAL A 75 -31.47 37.17 -15.96
CA VAL A 75 -31.31 36.93 -14.52
C VAL A 75 -31.63 35.47 -14.16
N ALA A 76 -32.72 34.91 -14.69
CA ALA A 76 -33.06 33.51 -14.47
C ALA A 76 -31.99 32.55 -15.01
N MET A 77 -31.46 32.82 -16.21
CA MET A 77 -30.36 32.07 -16.82
C MET A 77 -29.07 32.16 -15.99
N ALA A 78 -28.72 33.35 -15.49
CA ALA A 78 -27.54 33.55 -14.66
C ALA A 78 -27.64 32.77 -13.33
N ILE A 79 -28.82 32.78 -12.69
CA ILE A 79 -29.08 31.98 -11.49
C ILE A 79 -28.99 30.48 -11.80
N ALA A 80 -29.59 30.02 -12.90
CA ALA A 80 -29.53 28.62 -13.32
C ALA A 80 -28.09 28.16 -13.61
N MET A 81 -27.29 28.99 -14.28
CA MET A 81 -25.87 28.72 -14.51
C MET A 81 -25.08 28.68 -13.21
N MET A 82 -25.32 29.60 -12.27
CA MET A 82 -24.63 29.61 -10.98
C MET A 82 -24.95 28.37 -10.14
N VAL A 83 -26.21 27.95 -10.11
CA VAL A 83 -26.63 26.71 -9.42
C VAL A 83 -26.01 25.47 -10.06
N ARG A 84 -26.00 25.39 -11.40
CA ARG A 84 -25.37 24.29 -12.14
C ARG A 84 -23.86 24.25 -11.92
N PHE A 85 -23.20 25.41 -11.93
CA PHE A 85 -21.76 25.52 -11.71
C PHE A 85 -21.37 25.07 -10.30
N ARG A 86 -22.11 25.50 -9.27
CA ARG A 86 -21.87 25.08 -7.88
C ARG A 86 -22.15 23.59 -7.65
N ARG A 87 -23.20 23.04 -8.26
CA ARG A 87 -23.52 21.60 -8.14
C ARG A 87 -22.54 20.71 -8.91
N GLY A 88 -22.14 21.10 -10.12
CA GLY A 88 -21.26 20.32 -10.98
C GLY A 88 -19.84 20.19 -10.44
N THR A 89 -19.25 21.30 -9.97
CA THR A 89 -17.87 21.32 -9.44
C THR A 89 -17.73 20.55 -8.13
N GLN A 90 -18.71 20.68 -7.22
CA GLN A 90 -18.70 19.94 -5.95
C GLN A 90 -18.97 18.44 -6.13
N GLY A 91 -19.87 18.06 -7.05
CA GLY A 91 -20.19 16.65 -7.33
C GLY A 91 -19.01 15.91 -7.95
N GLN A 92 -18.36 16.49 -8.96
CA GLN A 92 -17.23 15.88 -9.64
C GLN A 92 -16.05 15.60 -8.69
N LEU A 93 -15.72 16.55 -7.81
CA LEU A 93 -14.67 16.37 -6.80
C LEU A 93 -15.02 15.25 -5.80
N ALA A 94 -16.29 15.16 -5.37
CA ALA A 94 -16.72 14.12 -4.45
C ALA A 94 -16.64 12.72 -5.10
N ASP A 95 -17.02 12.61 -6.37
CA ASP A 95 -16.93 11.36 -7.14
C ASP A 95 -15.47 10.94 -7.34
N MET A 96 -14.57 11.86 -7.71
CA MET A 96 -13.12 11.59 -7.83
C MET A 96 -12.51 11.07 -6.52
N ARG A 97 -12.85 11.70 -5.38
CA ARG A 97 -12.41 11.24 -4.05
C ARG A 97 -12.90 9.83 -3.76
N ARG A 98 -14.18 9.57 -4.03
CA ARG A 98 -14.80 8.26 -3.81
C ARG A 98 -14.11 7.17 -4.62
N ASP A 99 -13.83 7.44 -5.89
CA ASP A 99 -13.17 6.49 -6.77
C ASP A 99 -11.74 6.19 -6.33
N TYR A 100 -10.99 7.22 -5.91
CA TYR A 100 -9.63 7.03 -5.41
C TYR A 100 -9.60 6.22 -4.10
N LEU A 101 -10.49 6.50 -3.15
CA LEU A 101 -10.58 5.71 -1.91
C LEU A 101 -11.03 4.27 -2.17
N LYS A 102 -11.90 4.06 -3.16
CA LYS A 102 -12.30 2.72 -3.62
C LYS A 102 -11.12 1.98 -4.24
N TYR A 103 -10.30 2.67 -5.04
CA TYR A 103 -9.04 2.13 -5.57
C TYR A 103 -8.10 1.70 -4.42
N LEU A 104 -7.80 2.58 -3.45
CA LEU A 104 -6.96 2.23 -2.30
C LEU A 104 -7.51 1.04 -1.51
N THR A 105 -8.83 0.95 -1.35
CA THR A 105 -9.48 -0.19 -0.68
C THR A 105 -9.28 -1.49 -1.44
N GLN A 106 -9.37 -1.47 -2.78
CA GLN A 106 -9.14 -2.64 -3.61
C GLN A 106 -7.65 -3.05 -3.57
N THR A 107 -6.74 -2.10 -3.68
CA THR A 107 -5.29 -2.33 -3.56
C THR A 107 -4.93 -2.91 -2.19
N ARG A 108 -5.56 -2.43 -1.10
CA ARG A 108 -5.38 -2.99 0.25
C ARG A 108 -5.63 -4.49 0.29
N ARG A 109 -6.66 -5.00 -0.39
CA ARG A 109 -6.99 -6.44 -0.37
C ARG A 109 -5.86 -7.27 -0.97
N THR A 110 -5.26 -6.78 -2.06
CA THR A 110 -4.10 -7.42 -2.68
C THR A 110 -2.89 -7.38 -1.74
N VAL A 111 -2.60 -6.21 -1.16
CA VAL A 111 -1.47 -6.04 -0.23
C VAL A 111 -1.60 -6.93 1.01
N VAL A 112 -2.79 -6.98 1.63
CA VAL A 112 -3.04 -7.85 2.79
C VAL A 112 -2.90 -9.32 2.43
N LYS A 113 -3.30 -9.73 1.22
CA LYS A 113 -3.12 -11.10 0.74
C LYS A 113 -1.64 -11.44 0.58
N THR A 114 -0.84 -10.55 -0.01
CA THR A 114 0.62 -10.71 -0.09
C THR A 114 1.25 -10.76 1.29
N ALA A 115 0.86 -9.86 2.19
CA ALA A 115 1.37 -9.80 3.55
C ALA A 115 1.13 -11.11 4.32
N ARG A 116 -0.05 -11.74 4.14
CA ARG A 116 -0.34 -13.07 4.73
C ARG A 116 0.57 -14.14 4.15
N LYS A 117 0.72 -14.21 2.82
CA LYS A 117 1.64 -15.16 2.17
C LYS A 117 3.08 -14.99 2.67
N GLN A 118 3.56 -13.75 2.76
CA GLN A 118 4.88 -13.44 3.29
C GLN A 118 5.03 -13.92 4.73
N ARG A 119 4.05 -13.64 5.58
CA ARG A 119 4.04 -14.10 6.97
C ARG A 119 4.08 -15.63 7.04
N ASP A 120 3.22 -16.32 6.31
CA ASP A 120 3.14 -17.78 6.31
C ASP A 120 4.46 -18.40 5.82
N ALA A 121 5.05 -17.86 4.75
CA ALA A 121 6.34 -18.30 4.25
C ALA A 121 7.47 -18.08 5.26
N GLN A 122 7.53 -16.91 5.92
CA GLN A 122 8.55 -16.62 6.92
C GLN A 122 8.44 -17.50 8.16
N PHE A 123 7.22 -17.72 8.68
CA PHE A 123 7.02 -18.63 9.82
C PHE A 123 7.22 -20.10 9.45
N TYR A 124 6.96 -20.48 8.21
CA TYR A 124 7.31 -21.81 7.71
C TYR A 124 8.84 -21.99 7.71
N LEU A 125 9.60 -21.06 7.11
CA LEU A 125 11.06 -21.14 7.01
C LEU A 125 11.77 -20.98 8.36
N HIS A 126 11.25 -20.12 9.24
CA HIS A 126 11.85 -19.77 10.52
C HIS A 126 10.86 -20.03 11.69
N PRO A 127 10.60 -21.32 12.01
CA PRO A 127 9.63 -21.70 13.02
C PRO A 127 9.96 -21.14 14.41
N SER A 128 8.94 -21.06 15.28
CA SER A 128 9.17 -20.69 16.68
C SER A 128 10.03 -21.76 17.38
N PRO A 129 10.98 -21.39 18.25
CA PRO A 129 11.71 -22.35 19.07
C PRO A 129 10.80 -23.30 19.86
N GLU A 130 9.64 -22.80 20.31
CA GLU A 130 8.62 -23.56 21.05
C GLU A 130 7.90 -24.63 20.19
N GLN A 131 8.00 -24.55 18.86
CA GLN A 131 7.36 -25.48 17.92
C GLN A 131 8.34 -26.52 17.37
N LEU A 132 9.65 -26.37 17.64
CA LEU A 132 10.67 -27.25 17.09
C LEU A 132 10.49 -28.71 17.53
N TRP A 133 10.02 -28.95 18.76
CA TRP A 133 9.75 -30.31 19.23
C TRP A 133 8.68 -31.02 18.39
N ALA A 134 7.63 -30.29 17.98
CA ALA A 134 6.55 -30.82 17.17
C ALA A 134 7.02 -31.08 15.73
N LEU A 135 7.83 -30.18 15.18
CA LEU A 135 8.49 -30.37 13.88
C LEU A 135 9.37 -31.62 13.88
N VAL A 136 10.13 -31.84 14.96
CA VAL A 136 10.98 -33.03 15.11
C VAL A 136 10.17 -34.31 15.28
N ALA A 137 9.10 -34.26 16.08
CA ALA A 137 8.23 -35.41 16.31
C ALA A 137 7.46 -35.83 15.04
N ASP A 138 7.01 -34.87 14.24
CA ASP A 138 6.34 -35.12 12.96
C ASP A 138 7.31 -35.71 11.91
N GLY A 139 8.58 -35.31 11.95
CA GLY A 139 9.64 -35.91 11.14
C GLY A 139 9.65 -35.50 9.66
N SER A 140 8.56 -34.93 9.12
CA SER A 140 8.46 -34.57 7.69
C SER A 140 9.43 -33.46 7.26
N ARG A 141 9.83 -32.59 8.20
CA ARG A 141 10.65 -31.40 7.98
C ARG A 141 11.97 -31.41 8.75
N VAL A 142 12.29 -32.53 9.41
CA VAL A 142 13.57 -32.70 10.09
C VAL A 142 14.69 -32.72 9.07
N TRP A 143 15.73 -31.92 9.32
CA TRP A 143 16.89 -31.82 8.44
C TRP A 143 16.51 -31.47 6.99
N GLU A 144 15.49 -30.64 6.79
CA GLU A 144 15.01 -30.29 5.45
C GLU A 144 16.01 -29.43 4.66
N ARG A 145 16.84 -28.62 5.35
CA ARG A 145 17.77 -27.69 4.70
C ARG A 145 19.00 -28.39 4.16
N ARG A 146 19.45 -27.98 2.97
CA ARG A 146 20.63 -28.50 2.26
C ARG A 146 21.69 -27.43 2.14
N VAL A 147 22.96 -27.85 2.03
CA VAL A 147 24.11 -26.93 1.91
C VAL A 147 23.95 -25.91 0.76
N ALA A 148 23.29 -26.31 -0.34
CA ALA A 148 23.04 -25.46 -1.50
C ALA A 148 21.87 -24.47 -1.32
N ASP A 149 21.04 -24.64 -0.30
CA ASP A 149 19.87 -23.79 -0.09
C ASP A 149 20.29 -22.39 0.41
N PRO A 150 19.59 -21.32 -0.03
CA PRO A 150 19.92 -19.95 0.36
C PRO A 150 19.71 -19.68 1.87
N ASP A 151 18.86 -20.47 2.53
CA ASP A 151 18.56 -20.39 3.95
C ASP A 151 19.36 -21.40 4.81
N PHE A 152 20.32 -22.09 4.22
CA PHE A 152 21.22 -22.94 4.99
C PHE A 152 22.01 -22.12 6.01
N ALA A 153 22.08 -22.63 7.25
CA ALA A 153 22.69 -21.97 8.39
C ALA A 153 22.10 -20.56 8.68
N GLN A 154 20.89 -20.26 8.22
CA GLN A 154 20.15 -19.11 8.73
C GLN A 154 19.42 -19.46 10.02
N VAL A 155 19.61 -18.68 11.08
CA VAL A 155 18.99 -18.96 12.37
C VAL A 155 18.13 -17.79 12.82
N ARG A 156 16.92 -18.10 13.30
CA ARG A 156 16.00 -17.11 13.85
C ARG A 156 16.56 -16.56 15.16
N ILE A 157 16.63 -15.24 15.27
CA ILE A 157 17.09 -14.52 16.47
C ILE A 157 15.97 -13.78 17.21
N GLY A 158 14.81 -13.59 16.58
CA GLY A 158 13.70 -12.88 17.20
C GLY A 158 12.54 -12.62 16.25
N LEU A 159 11.69 -11.68 16.64
CA LEU A 159 10.64 -11.11 15.81
C LEU A 159 10.95 -9.62 15.58
N GLY A 160 10.65 -9.11 14.39
CA GLY A 160 10.89 -7.72 14.04
C GLY A 160 10.04 -7.27 12.85
N SER A 161 10.26 -6.02 12.45
CA SER A 161 9.63 -5.43 11.29
C SER A 161 10.43 -5.77 10.03
N GLN A 162 9.74 -6.11 8.94
CA GLN A 162 10.33 -6.29 7.62
C GLN A 162 9.50 -5.54 6.58
N GLU A 163 10.12 -5.15 5.48
CA GLU A 163 9.39 -4.57 4.34
C GLU A 163 8.47 -5.61 3.69
N LEU A 164 7.35 -5.13 3.14
CA LEU A 164 6.45 -5.94 2.31
C LEU A 164 7.21 -6.46 1.09
N ALA A 165 7.08 -7.76 0.80
CA ALA A 165 7.78 -8.42 -0.29
C ALA A 165 7.49 -7.80 -1.68
N THR A 166 6.32 -7.19 -1.86
CA THR A 166 6.00 -6.32 -3.00
C THR A 166 6.12 -4.85 -2.57
N PRO A 167 7.25 -4.16 -2.80
CA PRO A 167 7.41 -2.78 -2.37
C PRO A 167 6.31 -1.89 -2.97
N LEU A 168 5.70 -1.06 -2.12
CA LEU A 168 4.71 -0.07 -2.54
C LEU A 168 5.46 1.19 -2.99
N VAL A 169 5.40 1.49 -4.29
CA VAL A 169 6.11 2.63 -4.87
C VAL A 169 5.15 3.80 -5.04
N ALA A 170 5.52 4.95 -4.47
CA ALA A 170 4.80 6.19 -4.68
C ALA A 170 4.96 6.66 -6.14
N PRO A 171 3.89 7.14 -6.79
CA PRO A 171 3.97 7.67 -8.14
C PRO A 171 4.78 8.96 -8.20
N GLU A 172 5.34 9.26 -9.37
CA GLU A 172 5.82 10.60 -9.69
C GLU A 172 4.60 11.51 -9.86
N THR A 173 4.37 12.41 -8.91
CA THR A 173 3.22 13.33 -8.91
C THR A 173 3.62 14.75 -9.30
N ALA A 174 2.64 15.53 -9.76
CA ALA A 174 2.72 16.99 -9.75
C ALA A 174 3.06 17.51 -8.33
N PRO A 175 3.52 18.77 -8.19
CA PRO A 175 3.80 19.37 -6.89
C PRO A 175 2.63 19.14 -5.91
N VAL A 176 2.94 18.80 -4.65
CA VAL A 176 1.94 18.44 -3.62
C VAL A 176 0.85 19.50 -3.45
N GLU A 177 1.17 20.76 -3.76
CA GLU A 177 0.29 21.93 -3.71
C GLU A 177 -0.88 21.86 -4.71
N GLU A 178 -0.77 21.06 -5.77
CA GLU A 178 -1.80 20.92 -6.82
C GLU A 178 -2.71 19.69 -6.60
N LEU A 179 -2.35 18.82 -5.66
CA LEU A 179 -3.07 17.58 -5.37
C LEU A 179 -4.24 17.83 -4.41
N GLU A 180 -5.27 17.01 -4.53
CA GLU A 180 -6.37 17.05 -3.59
C GLU A 180 -5.89 16.50 -2.22
N PRO A 181 -6.00 17.28 -1.12
CA PRO A 181 -5.30 17.00 0.13
C PRO A 181 -5.79 15.75 0.86
N LEU A 182 -7.08 15.38 0.73
CA LEU A 182 -7.64 14.21 1.39
C LEU A 182 -7.11 12.93 0.76
N THR A 183 -7.11 12.85 -0.57
CA THR A 183 -6.62 11.70 -1.32
C THR A 183 -5.10 11.58 -1.24
N ALA A 184 -4.37 12.69 -1.27
CA ALA A 184 -2.93 12.70 -1.02
C ALA A 184 -2.59 12.18 0.40
N GLY A 185 -3.29 12.67 1.43
CA GLY A 185 -3.11 12.18 2.80
C GLY A 185 -3.46 10.70 2.96
N ALA A 186 -4.55 10.24 2.32
CA ALA A 186 -4.94 8.84 2.33
C ALA A 186 -3.89 7.93 1.66
N MET A 187 -3.27 8.37 0.57
CA MET A 187 -2.17 7.65 -0.09
C MET A 187 -0.94 7.56 0.81
N GLN A 188 -0.51 8.67 1.42
CA GLN A 188 0.64 8.67 2.34
C GLN A 188 0.41 7.76 3.55
N GLN A 189 -0.79 7.81 4.12
CA GLN A 189 -1.17 6.91 5.22
C GLN A 189 -1.19 5.44 4.77
N PHE A 190 -1.67 5.17 3.56
CA PHE A 190 -1.66 3.82 2.98
C PHE A 190 -0.24 3.27 2.85
N LEU A 191 0.68 4.07 2.30
CA LEU A 191 2.10 3.71 2.17
C LEU A 191 2.73 3.45 3.55
N THR A 192 2.54 4.35 4.50
CA THR A 192 3.13 4.22 5.85
C THR A 192 2.61 2.99 6.59
N THR A 193 1.32 2.66 6.42
CA THR A 193 0.66 1.57 7.15
C THR A 193 0.91 0.19 6.53
N HIS A 194 1.13 0.13 5.22
CA HIS A 194 1.17 -1.14 4.48
C HIS A 194 2.52 -1.45 3.82
N SER A 195 3.52 -0.58 3.96
CA SER A 195 4.89 -0.83 3.46
C SER A 195 5.66 -1.82 4.33
N THR A 196 5.33 -1.95 5.62
CA THR A 196 6.05 -2.82 6.56
C THR A 196 5.13 -3.83 7.25
N LEU A 197 5.67 -4.99 7.58
CA LEU A 197 5.03 -6.03 8.37
C LEU A 197 5.77 -6.21 9.68
N ASP A 198 5.03 -6.08 10.78
CA ASP A 198 5.56 -6.32 12.12
C ASP A 198 5.41 -7.78 12.56
N GLY A 199 6.27 -8.17 13.51
CA GLY A 199 6.21 -9.47 14.16
C GLY A 199 6.59 -10.63 13.24
N LEU A 200 7.48 -10.40 12.28
CA LEU A 200 8.02 -11.45 11.42
C LEU A 200 9.33 -12.02 11.96
N PRO A 201 9.61 -13.32 11.77
CA PRO A 201 10.87 -13.94 12.14
C PRO A 201 12.06 -13.21 11.52
N MET A 202 12.94 -12.69 12.38
CA MET A 202 14.23 -12.15 11.96
C MET A 202 15.27 -13.26 12.05
N ALA A 203 15.95 -13.53 10.95
CA ALA A 203 16.98 -14.54 10.86
C ALA A 203 18.32 -13.94 10.43
N VAL A 204 19.40 -14.53 10.94
CA VAL A 204 20.77 -14.16 10.59
C VAL A 204 21.40 -15.36 9.90
N SER A 205 22.07 -15.11 8.77
CA SER A 205 22.89 -16.11 8.11
C SER A 205 24.21 -16.25 8.85
N LEU A 206 24.45 -17.40 9.47
CA LEU A 206 25.73 -17.69 10.14
C LEU A 206 26.89 -17.77 9.15
N ARG A 207 26.61 -18.05 7.87
CA ARG A 207 27.63 -18.05 6.80
C ARG A 207 28.19 -16.66 6.50
N ALA A 208 27.45 -15.60 6.82
CA ALA A 208 27.88 -14.23 6.58
C ALA A 208 28.89 -13.73 7.61
N PHE A 209 29.10 -14.46 8.71
CA PHE A 209 29.92 -14.03 9.83
C PHE A 209 30.87 -15.15 10.28
N TYR A 210 32.13 -14.83 10.49
CA TYR A 210 33.08 -15.78 11.07
C TYR A 210 32.84 -15.99 12.59
N HIS A 211 32.29 -14.97 13.26
CA HIS A 211 32.04 -14.96 14.69
C HIS A 211 30.80 -14.13 15.01
N LEU A 212 29.99 -14.61 15.95
CA LEU A 212 28.81 -13.94 16.47
C LEU A 212 28.83 -13.98 17.99
N THR A 213 28.66 -12.82 18.62
CA THR A 213 28.63 -12.67 20.07
C THR A 213 27.20 -12.36 20.52
N ILE A 214 26.64 -13.17 21.40
CA ILE A 214 25.33 -12.92 22.04
C ILE A 214 25.59 -12.23 23.38
N SER A 215 25.19 -10.96 23.49
CA SER A 215 25.40 -10.14 24.68
C SER A 215 24.08 -9.80 25.37
N GLY A 216 24.13 -9.53 26.67
CA GLY A 216 22.96 -9.17 27.48
C GLY A 216 22.94 -9.89 28.82
N HIS A 217 21.78 -9.92 29.47
CA HIS A 217 21.60 -10.67 30.71
C HIS A 217 21.89 -12.16 30.50
N ALA A 218 22.61 -12.79 31.43
CA ALA A 218 23.17 -14.13 31.24
C ALA A 218 22.09 -15.19 30.92
N GLU A 219 20.93 -15.11 31.57
CA GLU A 219 19.82 -16.03 31.32
C GLU A 219 19.25 -15.85 29.90
N SER A 220 19.00 -14.61 29.48
CA SER A 220 18.48 -14.29 28.15
C SER A 220 19.45 -14.70 27.06
N ALA A 221 20.75 -14.37 27.19
CA ALA A 221 21.77 -14.73 26.22
C ALA A 221 21.89 -16.25 26.05
N ARG A 222 21.92 -17.01 27.17
CA ARG A 222 21.94 -18.48 27.12
C ARG A 222 20.64 -19.06 26.55
N SER A 223 19.49 -18.44 26.82
CA SER A 223 18.20 -18.86 26.26
C SER A 223 18.16 -18.67 24.75
N SER A 224 18.58 -17.51 24.24
CA SER A 224 18.72 -17.23 22.82
C SER A 224 19.70 -18.20 22.15
N ALA A 225 20.85 -18.45 22.77
CA ALA A 225 21.82 -19.42 22.25
C ALA A 225 21.22 -20.83 22.14
N ARG A 226 20.51 -21.31 23.16
CA ARG A 226 19.82 -22.61 23.12
C ARG A 226 18.74 -22.66 22.04
N ALA A 227 17.95 -21.60 21.88
CA ALA A 227 16.94 -21.51 20.83
C ALA A 227 17.57 -21.58 19.43
N MET A 228 18.68 -20.87 19.22
CA MET A 228 19.45 -20.89 17.98
C MET A 228 20.02 -22.28 17.69
N VAL A 229 20.68 -22.90 18.67
CA VAL A 229 21.24 -24.25 18.57
C VAL A 229 20.15 -25.29 18.30
N GLY A 230 19.01 -25.20 19.00
CA GLY A 230 17.86 -26.07 18.77
C GLY A 230 17.34 -25.97 17.34
N ALA A 231 17.16 -24.74 16.82
CA ALA A 231 16.71 -24.53 15.46
C ALA A 231 17.70 -25.11 14.42
N LEU A 232 19.00 -24.92 14.63
CA LEU A 232 20.03 -25.48 13.76
C LEU A 232 20.00 -27.01 13.76
N ALA A 233 19.95 -27.63 14.94
CA ALA A 233 19.94 -29.08 15.10
C ALA A 233 18.66 -29.74 14.53
N SER A 234 17.52 -29.05 14.59
CA SER A 234 16.26 -29.56 14.03
C SER A 234 16.21 -29.47 12.50
N LEU A 235 16.79 -28.43 11.91
CA LEU A 235 16.65 -28.14 10.47
C LEU A 235 17.83 -28.55 9.60
N HIS A 236 18.98 -28.92 10.19
CA HIS A 236 20.19 -29.33 9.46
C HIS A 236 20.64 -30.73 9.87
N SER A 237 21.04 -31.53 8.89
CA SER A 237 21.62 -32.85 9.15
C SER A 237 22.94 -32.71 9.92
N PRO A 238 23.23 -33.62 10.86
CA PRO A 238 24.56 -33.68 11.50
C PRO A 238 25.70 -33.95 10.51
N GLU A 239 25.40 -34.46 9.30
CA GLU A 239 26.36 -34.60 8.21
C GLU A 239 26.74 -33.26 7.56
N ASP A 240 25.83 -32.28 7.61
CA ASP A 240 25.98 -30.99 6.92
C ASP A 240 26.43 -29.88 7.88
N LEU A 241 26.03 -29.95 9.16
CA LEU A 241 26.32 -28.94 10.18
C LEU A 241 26.63 -29.62 11.51
N VAL A 242 27.81 -29.30 12.07
CA VAL A 242 28.26 -29.81 13.37
C VAL A 242 28.10 -28.73 14.43
N ILE A 243 27.54 -29.09 15.59
CA ILE A 243 27.42 -28.22 16.76
C ILE A 243 28.40 -28.72 17.81
N GLY A 244 29.34 -27.85 18.21
CA GLY A 244 30.29 -28.08 19.29
C GLY A 244 30.07 -27.10 20.44
N VAL A 245 30.37 -27.54 21.67
CA VAL A 245 30.30 -26.74 22.91
C VAL A 245 31.61 -26.90 23.67
#